data_AF-U2ZTF8-F1
#
_entry.id   AF-U2ZTF8-F1
#
_cell.length_a   1.000
_cell.length_b   1.000
_cell.length_c   1.000
_cell.angle_alpha   90.00
_cell.angle_beta   90.00
_cell.angle_gamma   90.00
#
_symmetry.space_group_name_H-M   'P 1'
#
loop_
_entity.id
_entity.type
_entity.pdbx_description
1 polymer ?
#
loop_
_entity_poly.entity_id
_entity_poly.type
_entity_poly.pdbx_seq_one_letter_code
_entity_poly.pdbx_strand_id
1 'polypeptide(L)'
;MGASREDVWLALSELWLDNQLQDSSHRHIARVLLASGLPVEELRLIYLEEVAPLLWLNHWGVAGVWEGFDPLWLNSGCRRNQARRASRWHRWRCRLLRRPMTYAAEPEWRQVLRQMDELRG
;
A
#
# COMPACT_ATOMS: atom_id res chain seq x y z
N MET A 1 -8.20 -1.18 20.38
CA MET A 1 -7.79 -2.29 19.48
C MET A 1 -6.91 -1.65 18.40
N GLY A 2 -5.72 -2.20 18.15
CA GLY A 2 -4.82 -1.69 17.10
C GLY A 2 -5.34 -2.05 15.71
N ALA A 3 -4.78 -1.41 14.67
CA ALA A 3 -5.14 -1.72 13.28
C ALA A 3 -4.62 -3.10 12.89
N SER A 4 -5.46 -3.87 12.19
CA SER A 4 -5.07 -5.16 11.63
C SER A 4 -4.23 -4.99 10.36
N ARG A 5 -3.61 -6.07 9.89
CA ARG A 5 -2.91 -6.04 8.59
C ARG A 5 -3.89 -5.79 7.42
N GLU A 6 -5.15 -6.21 7.54
CA GLU A 6 -6.18 -5.93 6.53
C GLU A 6 -6.51 -4.44 6.47
N ASP A 7 -6.55 -3.76 7.63
CA ASP A 7 -6.69 -2.30 7.68
C ASP A 7 -5.49 -1.61 7.02
N VAL A 8 -4.27 -2.13 7.22
CA VAL A 8 -3.05 -1.63 6.55
C VAL A 8 -3.13 -1.82 5.03
N TRP A 9 -3.61 -2.97 4.55
CA TRP A 9 -3.79 -3.20 3.12
C TRP A 9 -4.80 -2.23 2.52
N LEU A 10 -5.93 -2.03 3.19
CA LEU A 10 -6.98 -1.11 2.75
C LEU A 10 -6.46 0.33 2.69
N ALA A 11 -5.81 0.81 3.76
CA ALA A 11 -5.25 2.16 3.79
C ALA A 11 -4.16 2.39 2.73
N LEU A 12 -3.26 1.41 2.52
CA LEU A 12 -2.25 1.51 1.47
C LEU A 12 -2.84 1.42 0.06
N SER A 13 -3.99 0.77 -0.12
CA SER A 13 -4.62 0.64 -1.43
C SER A 13 -5.06 1.97 -2.02
N GLU A 14 -5.34 2.96 -1.17
CA GLU A 14 -5.71 4.33 -1.57
C GLU A 14 -4.63 4.99 -2.44
N LEU A 15 -3.35 4.63 -2.25
CA LEU A 15 -2.23 5.15 -3.08
C LEU A 15 -2.31 4.70 -4.55
N TRP A 16 -3.18 3.73 -4.86
CA TRP A 16 -3.42 3.23 -6.20
C TRP A 16 -4.77 3.62 -6.80
N LEU A 17 -5.56 4.45 -6.12
CA LEU A 17 -6.79 4.99 -6.70
C LEU A 17 -6.48 6.06 -7.74
N ASP A 18 -7.30 6.15 -8.76
CA ASP A 18 -7.24 7.19 -9.80
C ASP A 18 -7.90 8.49 -9.29
N ASN A 19 -7.41 8.99 -8.16
CA ASN A 19 -7.84 10.23 -7.53
C ASN A 19 -6.63 10.95 -6.89
N GLN A 20 -6.78 12.25 -6.62
CA GLN A 20 -5.76 13.01 -5.89
C GLN A 20 -6.00 12.87 -4.39
N LEU A 21 -5.03 12.31 -3.68
CA LEU A 21 -5.05 12.27 -2.22
C LEU A 21 -4.76 13.66 -1.65
N GLN A 22 -5.47 14.00 -0.58
CA GLN A 22 -5.24 15.22 0.19
C GLN A 22 -4.43 14.90 1.44
N ASP A 23 -3.82 15.93 2.06
CA ASP A 23 -3.05 15.77 3.31
C ASP A 23 -3.83 15.07 4.43
N SER A 24 -5.16 15.27 4.47
CA SER A 24 -6.05 14.58 5.42
C SER A 24 -6.10 13.08 5.17
N SER A 25 -6.12 12.64 3.91
CA SER A 25 -6.04 11.24 3.51
C SER A 25 -4.68 10.64 3.86
N HIS A 26 -3.56 11.32 3.56
CA HIS A 26 -2.23 10.83 3.97
C HIS A 26 -2.11 10.69 5.47
N ARG A 27 -2.66 11.64 6.23
CA ARG A 27 -2.66 11.60 7.69
C ARG A 27 -3.53 10.47 8.23
N HIS A 28 -4.67 10.18 7.57
CA HIS A 28 -5.50 9.04 7.89
C HIS A 28 -4.73 7.72 7.69
N ILE A 29 -4.11 7.54 6.52
CA ILE A 29 -3.29 6.37 6.20
C ILE A 29 -2.18 6.23 7.25
N ALA A 30 -1.42 7.30 7.52
CA ALA A 30 -0.35 7.30 8.52
C ALA A 30 -0.83 6.86 9.91
N ARG A 31 -2.01 7.30 10.36
CA ARG A 31 -2.60 6.85 11.64
C ARG A 31 -2.91 5.36 11.64
N VAL A 32 -3.47 4.82 10.56
CA VAL A 32 -3.73 3.37 10.43
C VAL A 32 -2.43 2.58 10.49
N LEU A 33 -1.40 3.04 9.77
CA LEU A 33 -0.08 2.41 9.76
C LEU A 33 0.56 2.41 11.16
N LEU A 34 0.50 3.54 11.87
CA LEU A 34 1.01 3.64 13.25
C LEU A 34 0.22 2.77 14.23
N ALA A 35 -1.11 2.76 14.12
CA ALA A 35 -1.98 1.96 14.96
C ALA A 35 -1.80 0.44 14.78
N SER A 36 -1.18 0.00 13.67
CA SER A 36 -0.84 -1.41 13.45
C SER A 36 0.31 -1.92 14.33
N GLY A 37 1.14 -1.00 14.87
CA GLY A 37 2.34 -1.34 15.64
C GLY A 37 3.47 -1.98 14.82
N LEU A 38 3.34 -2.06 13.50
CA LEU A 38 4.37 -2.63 12.63
C LEU A 38 5.55 -1.65 12.44
N PRO A 39 6.80 -2.16 12.36
CA PRO A 39 7.95 -1.33 12.03
C PRO A 39 7.84 -0.80 10.59
N VAL A 40 8.46 0.36 10.33
CA VAL A 40 8.40 1.04 9.02
C VAL A 40 8.95 0.15 7.90
N GLU A 41 9.95 -0.67 8.19
CA GLU A 41 10.52 -1.65 7.28
C GLU A 41 9.49 -2.70 6.85
N GLU A 42 8.68 -3.20 7.78
CA GLU A 42 7.62 -4.18 7.48
C GLU A 42 6.47 -3.52 6.71
N LEU A 43 6.10 -2.28 7.04
CA LEU A 43 5.13 -1.50 6.27
C LEU A 43 5.60 -1.29 4.83
N ARG A 44 6.90 -1.02 4.64
CA ARG A 44 7.51 -0.92 3.31
C ARG A 44 7.47 -2.25 2.56
N LEU A 45 7.67 -3.38 3.23
CA LEU A 45 7.53 -4.70 2.60
C LEU A 45 6.08 -5.01 2.23
N ILE A 46 5.11 -4.64 3.07
CA ILE A 46 3.68 -4.77 2.74
C ILE A 46 3.34 -3.93 1.50
N TYR A 47 3.76 -2.65 1.48
CA TYR A 47 3.62 -1.76 0.33
C TYR A 47 4.20 -2.38 -0.95
N LEU A 48 5.45 -2.86 -0.92
CA LEU A 48 6.17 -3.35 -2.11
C LEU A 48 5.80 -4.77 -2.56
N GLU A 49 5.50 -5.68 -1.63
CA GLU A 49 5.38 -7.11 -1.91
C GLU A 49 3.95 -7.64 -1.77
N GLU A 50 3.06 -6.94 -1.06
CA GLU A 50 1.68 -7.38 -0.82
C GLU A 50 0.67 -6.55 -1.62
N VAL A 51 0.77 -5.21 -1.57
CA VAL A 51 -0.22 -4.28 -2.16
C VAL A 51 0.14 -3.86 -3.59
N ALA A 52 1.32 -3.27 -3.81
CA ALA A 52 1.76 -2.81 -5.13
C ALA A 52 1.61 -3.85 -6.26
N PRO A 53 2.06 -5.13 -6.10
CA PRO A 53 1.92 -6.12 -7.17
C PRO A 53 0.48 -6.50 -7.50
N LEU A 54 -0.49 -6.20 -6.63
CA LEU A 54 -1.92 -6.42 -6.89
C LEU A 54 -2.55 -5.24 -7.63
N LEU A 55 -2.19 -4.01 -7.28
CA LEU A 55 -2.92 -2.81 -7.68
C LEU A 55 -2.24 -1.97 -8.77
N TRP A 56 -0.96 -2.21 -9.06
CA TRP A 56 -0.19 -1.30 -9.92
C TRP A 56 -0.79 -1.05 -11.29
N LEU A 57 -1.49 -2.03 -11.88
CA LEU A 57 -2.14 -1.88 -13.19
C LEU A 57 -3.29 -0.88 -13.19
N ASN A 58 -3.84 -0.50 -12.03
CA ASN A 58 -4.92 0.50 -11.94
C ASN A 58 -4.51 1.84 -12.57
N HIS A 59 -3.27 2.27 -12.32
CA HIS A 59 -2.69 3.51 -12.86
C HIS A 59 -2.31 3.45 -14.35
N TRP A 60 -2.35 2.26 -14.96
CA TRP A 60 -2.05 2.07 -16.39
C TRP A 60 -3.32 1.85 -17.22
N GLY A 61 -4.48 1.78 -16.57
CA GLY A 61 -5.78 1.73 -17.24
C GLY A 61 -6.20 3.10 -17.78
N VAL A 62 -7.13 3.10 -18.74
CA VAL A 62 -7.70 4.35 -19.30
C VAL A 62 -8.60 5.06 -18.30
N ALA A 63 -9.22 4.32 -17.39
CA ALA A 63 -9.96 4.82 -16.24
C ALA A 63 -9.74 3.84 -15.07
N GLY A 64 -8.94 4.24 -14.09
CA GLY A 64 -8.69 3.43 -12.91
C GLY A 64 -9.89 3.42 -11.96
N VAL A 65 -9.89 2.49 -11.01
CA VAL A 65 -10.78 2.53 -9.85
C VAL A 65 -10.50 3.81 -9.05
N TRP A 66 -11.56 4.56 -8.71
CA TRP A 66 -11.47 5.87 -8.05
C TRP A 66 -12.27 5.94 -6.74
N GLU A 67 -13.33 5.12 -6.57
CA GLU A 67 -14.18 5.10 -5.35
C GLU A 67 -13.64 4.23 -4.21
N GLY A 68 -12.66 3.35 -4.49
CA GLY A 68 -12.14 2.37 -3.54
C GLY A 68 -12.14 0.94 -4.11
N PHE A 69 -11.26 0.10 -3.59
CA PHE A 69 -11.23 -1.33 -3.94
C PHE A 69 -12.18 -2.13 -3.04
N ASP A 70 -12.80 -3.18 -3.58
CA ASP A 70 -13.59 -4.12 -2.79
C ASP A 70 -12.70 -4.77 -1.69
N PRO A 71 -13.04 -4.62 -0.39
CA PRO A 71 -12.18 -5.09 0.69
C PRO A 71 -11.94 -6.60 0.68
N LEU A 72 -12.94 -7.41 0.29
CA LEU A 72 -12.80 -8.87 0.26
C LEU A 72 -11.83 -9.30 -0.84
N TRP A 73 -11.97 -8.73 -2.03
CA TRP A 73 -11.05 -8.94 -3.14
C TRP A 73 -9.63 -8.49 -2.79
N LEU A 74 -9.48 -7.28 -2.24
CA LEU A 74 -8.19 -6.71 -1.84
C LEU A 74 -7.51 -7.62 -0.81
N ASN A 75 -8.23 -7.98 0.27
CA ASN A 75 -7.70 -8.83 1.34
C ASN A 75 -7.30 -10.21 0.80
N SER A 76 -8.11 -10.82 -0.07
CA SER A 76 -7.78 -12.11 -0.67
C SER A 76 -6.53 -12.04 -1.57
N GLY A 77 -6.36 -10.96 -2.33
CA GLY A 77 -5.20 -10.71 -3.18
C GLY A 77 -3.92 -10.48 -2.37
N CYS A 78 -3.98 -9.57 -1.40
CA CYS A 78 -2.87 -9.26 -0.51
C CYS A 78 -2.47 -10.47 0.33
N ARG A 79 -3.43 -11.27 0.81
CA ARG A 79 -3.17 -12.54 1.52
C ARG A 79 -2.40 -13.54 0.67
N ARG A 80 -2.75 -13.69 -0.61
CA ARG A 80 -2.00 -14.54 -1.56
C ARG A 80 -0.57 -14.02 -1.76
N ASN A 81 -0.38 -12.72 -1.86
CA ASN A 81 0.95 -12.12 -1.99
C ASN A 81 1.78 -12.26 -0.70
N GLN A 82 1.16 -12.07 0.47
CA GLN A 82 1.76 -12.30 1.78
C GLN A 82 2.30 -13.73 1.90
N ALA A 83 1.49 -14.74 1.55
CA ALA A 83 1.92 -16.15 1.55
C ALA A 83 3.09 -16.42 0.60
N ARG A 84 3.25 -15.61 -0.46
CA ARG A 84 4.33 -15.71 -1.44
C ARG A 84 5.61 -14.98 -1.03
N ARG A 85 5.65 -14.24 0.09
CA ARG A 85 6.86 -13.52 0.53
C ARG A 85 8.06 -14.44 0.78
N ALA A 86 7.82 -15.70 1.15
CA ALA A 86 8.87 -16.71 1.27
C ALA A 86 9.48 -17.10 -0.10
N SER A 87 8.73 -16.95 -1.20
CA SER A 87 9.17 -17.31 -2.55
C SER A 87 10.21 -16.33 -3.09
N ARG A 88 11.38 -16.88 -3.46
CA ARG A 88 12.44 -16.12 -4.12
C ARG A 88 11.98 -15.50 -5.44
N TRP A 89 11.12 -16.21 -6.17
CA TRP A 89 10.56 -15.73 -7.43
C TRP A 89 9.69 -14.50 -7.24
N HIS A 90 8.77 -14.54 -6.26
CA HIS A 90 7.89 -13.40 -5.97
C HIS A 90 8.69 -12.16 -5.58
N ARG A 91 9.68 -12.31 -4.67
CA ARG A 91 10.57 -11.21 -4.28
C ARG A 91 11.39 -10.67 -5.45
N TRP A 92 11.92 -11.54 -6.29
CA TRP A 92 12.67 -11.13 -7.49
C TRP A 92 11.77 -10.35 -8.46
N ARG A 93 10.56 -10.85 -8.72
CA ARG A 93 9.58 -10.16 -9.58
C ARG A 93 9.22 -8.78 -9.02
N CYS A 94 8.94 -8.68 -7.72
CA CYS A 94 8.62 -7.41 -7.09
C CYS A 94 9.81 -6.44 -7.14
N ARG A 95 11.04 -6.94 -6.99
CA ARG A 95 12.26 -6.14 -7.15
C ARG A 95 12.45 -5.64 -8.58
N LEU A 96 12.21 -6.50 -9.57
CA LEU A 96 12.34 -6.17 -10.99
C LEU A 96 11.30 -5.12 -11.42
N LEU A 97 10.05 -5.32 -11.02
CA LEU A 97 8.92 -4.46 -11.39
C LEU A 97 8.70 -3.30 -10.42
N ARG A 98 9.61 -3.06 -9.47
CA ARG A 98 9.41 -2.05 -8.42
C ARG A 98 9.03 -0.68 -8.98
N ARG A 99 9.78 -0.20 -9.97
CA ARG A 99 9.57 1.13 -10.58
C ARG A 99 8.19 1.26 -11.24
N PRO A 100 7.79 0.40 -12.20
CA PRO A 100 6.45 0.52 -12.79
C PRO A 100 5.32 0.26 -11.78
N MET A 101 5.56 -0.57 -10.75
CA MET A 101 4.54 -0.84 -9.73
C MET A 101 4.25 0.36 -8.83
N THR A 102 5.28 1.16 -8.50
CA THR A 102 5.17 2.27 -7.55
C THR A 102 5.20 3.64 -8.19
N TYR A 103 5.36 3.76 -9.50
CA TYR A 103 5.59 5.06 -10.17
C TYR A 103 4.61 6.16 -9.73
N ALA A 104 3.31 5.90 -9.82
CA ALA A 104 2.27 6.85 -9.43
C ALA A 104 2.02 6.91 -7.91
N ALA A 105 2.28 5.82 -7.17
CA ALA A 105 2.08 5.74 -5.73
C ALA A 105 3.26 6.29 -4.90
N GLU A 106 4.45 6.45 -5.49
CA GLU A 106 5.68 6.81 -4.76
C GLU A 106 5.64 8.21 -4.14
N PRO A 107 5.11 9.27 -4.81
CA PRO A 107 4.94 10.58 -4.18
C PRO A 107 4.02 10.51 -2.95
N GLU A 108 2.89 9.81 -3.09
CA GLU A 108 1.89 9.63 -2.03
C GLU A 108 2.47 8.84 -0.85
N TRP A 109 3.24 7.78 -1.13
CA TRP A 109 3.94 7.00 -0.11
C TRP A 109 4.93 7.85 0.69
N ARG A 110 5.67 8.76 0.04
CA ARG A 110 6.58 9.69 0.76
C ARG A 110 5.82 10.66 1.64
N GLN A 111 4.65 11.12 1.21
CA GLN A 111 3.80 11.99 2.00
C GLN A 111 3.26 11.26 3.24
N VAL A 112 2.85 9.98 3.10
CA VAL A 112 2.46 9.13 4.24
C VAL A 112 3.61 8.97 5.24
N LEU A 113 4.84 8.69 4.77
CA LEU A 113 6.00 8.57 5.65
C LEU A 113 6.27 9.86 6.42
N ARG A 114 6.16 11.04 5.77
CA ARG A 114 6.29 12.33 6.45
C ARG A 114 5.23 12.51 7.55
N GLN A 115 3.97 12.18 7.24
CA GLN A 115 2.88 12.24 8.21
C GLN A 115 3.09 11.27 9.39
N MET A 116 3.71 10.11 9.17
CA MET A 116 4.05 9.20 10.26
C MET A 116 5.13 9.78 11.18
N ASP A 117 6.14 10.45 10.64
CA ASP A 117 7.18 11.10 11.43
C ASP A 117 6.61 12.29 12.23
N GLU A 118 5.76 13.11 11.61
CA GLU A 118 5.04 14.22 12.27
C GLU A 118 4.12 13.76 13.40
N LEU A 119 3.55 12.56 13.32
CA LEU A 119 2.67 12.01 14.36
C LEU A 119 3.44 11.32 15.50
N ARG A 120 4.74 11.04 15.32
CA ARG A 120 5.60 10.41 16.33
C ARG A 120 6.42 11.43 17.15
N GLY A 121 6.71 12.59 16.57
CA GLY A 121 7.35 13.72 17.25
C GLY A 121 6.39 14.48 18.14
#